data_AF-A0A512UKT9-F1
#
_entry.id   AF-A0A512UKT9-F1
#
_cell.length_a   1.000
_cell.length_b   1.000
_cell.length_c   1.000
_cell.angle_alpha   90.00
_cell.angle_beta   90.00
_cell.angle_gamma   90.00
#
_symmetry.space_group_name_H-M   'P 1'
#
loop_
_entity.id
_entity.type
_entity.pdbx_description
1 polymer ?
#
loop_
_entity_poly.entity_id
_entity_poly.type
_entity_poly.pdbx_seq_one_letter_code
_entity_poly.pdbx_strand_id
1 'polypeptide(L)'
;MSDSHTKQVNSAVSHTIANYQLTSKSKSLRRLSPKNSEKISRVILEQKQDKHLMELIKKRDYYTRKIHELLNESGEELNPQLIEDEAEAEHYIRKILLKDHDKVHQIKSLIQKHKHFQEASAREQDELLRKYSGKRSSISGLKKLDSMNAAADAKLKSEREEQLSKFYTNLLQRQTDYSLESENILRYLQVPFFNSLPGRRQTSSKQKMFVLDLLYKTLGGGL
;
A
#
# COMPACT_ATOMS: atom_id res chain seq x y z
N MET A 1 37.70 34.34 -4.27
CA MET A 1 36.38 33.66 -4.23
C MET A 1 36.63 32.22 -3.80
N SER A 2 35.81 31.64 -2.92
CA SER A 2 35.99 30.24 -2.51
C SER A 2 35.62 29.29 -3.66
N ASP A 3 36.39 28.23 -3.88
CA ASP A 3 36.10 27.21 -4.91
C ASP A 3 34.69 26.61 -4.81
N SER A 4 34.14 26.55 -3.58
CA SER A 4 32.76 26.11 -3.34
C SER A 4 31.72 27.01 -4.01
N HIS A 5 31.94 28.32 -4.06
CA HIS A 5 31.01 29.29 -4.64
C HIS A 5 30.97 29.19 -6.17
N THR A 6 32.14 29.10 -6.78
CA THR A 6 32.29 28.87 -8.23
C THR A 6 31.59 27.58 -8.66
N LYS A 7 31.75 26.49 -7.89
CA LYS A 7 31.07 25.22 -8.15
C LYS A 7 29.54 25.35 -8.10
N GLN A 8 29.00 26.10 -7.14
CA GLN A 8 27.56 26.34 -7.04
C GLN A 8 27.01 27.10 -8.26
N VAL A 9 27.71 28.14 -8.72
CA VAL A 9 27.31 28.89 -9.92
C VAL A 9 27.35 28.01 -11.16
N ASN A 10 28.42 27.22 -11.36
CA ASN A 10 28.54 26.31 -12.49
C ASN A 10 27.40 25.27 -12.51
N SER A 11 27.05 24.70 -11.35
CA SER A 11 25.94 23.77 -11.20
C SER A 11 24.60 24.43 -11.54
N ALA A 12 24.35 25.63 -11.00
CA ALA A 12 23.13 26.39 -11.23
C ALA A 12 22.91 26.76 -12.71
N VAL A 13 23.97 27.19 -13.39
CA VAL A 13 23.96 27.48 -14.84
C VAL A 13 23.68 26.21 -15.63
N SER A 14 24.36 25.11 -15.31
CA SER A 14 24.20 23.84 -16.01
C SER A 14 22.77 23.29 -15.89
N HIS A 15 22.20 23.30 -14.67
CA HIS A 15 20.80 22.89 -14.45
C HIS A 15 19.81 23.79 -15.19
N THR A 16 20.05 25.10 -15.22
CA THR A 16 19.15 26.05 -15.88
C THR A 16 19.16 25.85 -17.40
N ILE A 17 20.34 25.62 -17.99
CA ILE A 17 20.49 25.28 -19.40
C ILE A 17 19.78 23.97 -19.71
N ALA A 18 19.98 22.92 -18.90
CA ALA A 18 19.34 21.63 -19.09
C ALA A 18 17.81 21.74 -19.05
N ASN A 19 17.26 22.42 -18.04
CA ASN A 19 15.82 22.64 -17.91
C ASN A 19 15.26 23.37 -19.15
N TYR A 20 15.93 24.44 -19.61
CA TYR A 20 15.52 25.14 -20.83
C TYR A 20 15.55 24.24 -22.09
N GLN A 21 16.54 23.35 -22.20
CA GLN A 21 16.61 22.39 -23.29
C GLN A 21 15.51 21.33 -23.24
N LEU A 22 15.01 20.99 -22.06
CA LEU A 22 13.91 20.03 -21.91
C LEU A 22 12.52 20.67 -22.06
N THR A 23 12.29 21.84 -21.46
CA THR A 23 10.93 22.37 -21.29
C THR A 23 10.54 23.45 -22.31
N SER A 24 11.51 24.19 -22.87
CA SER A 24 11.18 25.26 -23.81
C SER A 24 10.85 24.73 -25.21
N LYS A 25 9.63 24.96 -25.69
CA LYS A 25 9.23 24.64 -27.08
C LYS A 25 9.86 25.59 -28.10
N SER A 26 10.00 26.87 -27.74
CA SER A 26 10.66 27.89 -28.55
C SER A 26 12.14 27.99 -28.15
N LYS A 27 13.04 27.43 -28.97
CA LYS A 27 14.49 27.49 -28.73
C LYS A 27 15.10 28.85 -29.13
N SER A 28 14.46 29.95 -28.73
CA SER A 28 14.87 31.33 -29.08
C SER A 28 16.25 31.70 -28.54
N LEU A 29 16.61 31.24 -27.34
CA LEU A 29 17.90 31.46 -26.70
C LEU A 29 18.93 30.38 -27.11
N ARG A 30 19.35 30.39 -28.39
CA ARG A 30 20.28 29.40 -28.97
C ARG A 30 21.62 29.26 -28.23
N ARG A 31 22.05 30.32 -27.54
CA ARG A 31 23.31 30.35 -26.78
C ARG A 31 23.22 29.61 -25.45
N LEU A 32 22.03 29.34 -24.91
CA LEU A 32 21.83 28.51 -23.72
C LEU A 32 21.93 27.03 -24.09
N SER A 33 23.17 26.56 -24.30
CA SER A 33 23.48 25.17 -24.64
C SER A 33 24.56 24.62 -23.70
N PRO A 34 24.63 23.29 -23.49
CA PRO A 34 25.65 22.68 -22.64
C PRO A 34 27.08 23.07 -23.05
N LYS A 35 27.32 23.19 -24.35
CA LYS A 35 28.62 23.61 -24.93
C LYS A 35 29.08 24.99 -24.44
N ASN A 36 28.15 25.88 -24.09
CA ASN A 36 28.45 27.22 -23.62
C ASN A 36 28.43 27.36 -22.09
N SER A 37 28.14 26.30 -21.34
CA SER A 37 27.90 26.37 -19.88
C SER A 37 29.08 26.98 -19.11
N GLU A 38 30.31 26.53 -19.40
CA GLU A 38 31.52 27.06 -18.73
C GLU A 38 31.75 28.53 -19.04
N LYS A 39 31.58 28.94 -20.30
CA LYS A 39 31.73 30.33 -20.73
C LYS A 39 30.70 31.22 -20.05
N ILE A 40 29.44 30.78 -19.99
CA ILE A 40 28.36 31.52 -19.33
C ILE A 40 28.64 31.69 -17.84
N SER A 41 29.03 30.60 -17.17
CA SER A 41 29.31 30.63 -15.72
C SER A 41 30.47 31.57 -15.39
N ARG A 42 31.52 31.55 -16.21
CA ARG A 42 32.67 32.46 -16.08
C ARG A 42 32.24 33.92 -16.20
N VAL A 43 31.48 34.27 -17.24
CA VAL A 43 31.01 35.65 -17.46
C VAL A 43 30.13 36.14 -16.31
N ILE A 44 29.27 35.28 -15.77
CA ILE A 44 28.40 35.62 -14.62
C ILE A 44 29.23 35.95 -13.38
N LEU A 45 30.31 35.20 -13.12
CA LEU A 45 31.23 35.46 -12.01
C LEU A 45 32.05 36.73 -12.23
N GLU A 46 32.59 36.92 -13.45
CA GLU A 46 33.36 38.11 -13.83
C GLU A 46 32.52 39.40 -13.69
N GLN A 47 31.24 39.34 -14.07
CA GLN A 47 30.30 40.45 -13.96
C GLN A 47 29.63 40.58 -12.58
N LYS A 48 29.99 39.71 -11.61
CA LYS A 48 29.40 39.69 -10.25
C LYS A 48 27.87 39.58 -10.24
N GLN A 49 27.31 38.88 -11.22
CA GLN A 49 25.85 38.64 -11.33
C GLN A 49 25.41 37.36 -10.62
N ASP A 50 26.34 36.62 -10.02
CA ASP A 50 26.12 35.36 -9.33
C ASP A 50 25.04 35.45 -8.25
N LYS A 51 25.06 36.49 -7.40
CA LYS A 51 24.05 36.68 -6.35
C LYS A 51 22.65 36.87 -6.93
N HIS A 52 22.55 37.69 -7.98
CA HIS A 52 21.27 37.99 -8.63
C HIS A 52 20.72 36.75 -9.35
N LEU A 53 21.58 35.99 -10.05
CA LEU A 53 21.21 34.69 -10.64
C LEU A 53 20.64 33.75 -9.58
N MET A 54 21.35 33.60 -8.46
CA MET A 54 20.92 32.71 -7.38
C MET A 54 19.59 33.13 -6.76
N GLU A 55 19.33 34.44 -6.64
CA GLU A 55 18.05 34.96 -6.17
C GLU A 55 16.91 34.62 -7.15
N LEU A 56 17.13 34.81 -8.46
CA LEU A 56 16.14 34.45 -9.49
C LEU A 56 15.83 32.95 -9.49
N ILE A 57 16.87 32.11 -9.33
CA ILE A 57 16.70 30.65 -9.21
C ILE A 57 15.88 30.29 -7.97
N LYS A 58 16.17 30.89 -6.82
CA LYS A 58 15.40 30.68 -5.59
C LYS A 58 13.93 31.08 -5.76
N LYS A 59 13.67 32.24 -6.36
CA LYS A 59 12.30 32.71 -6.65
C LYS A 59 11.57 31.76 -7.60
N ARG A 60 12.24 31.30 -8.67
CA ARG A 60 11.70 30.28 -9.58
C ARG A 60 11.33 29.02 -8.82
N ASP A 61 12.24 28.44 -8.04
CA ASP A 61 12.01 27.18 -7.33
C ASP A 61 10.88 27.30 -6.31
N TYR A 62 10.77 28.45 -5.64
CA TYR A 62 9.64 28.77 -4.77
C TYR A 62 8.31 28.78 -5.54
N TYR A 63 8.21 29.52 -6.65
CA TYR A 63 6.96 29.60 -7.41
C TYR A 63 6.62 28.28 -8.11
N THR A 64 7.60 27.54 -8.63
CA THR A 64 7.39 26.20 -9.18
C THR A 64 6.79 25.27 -8.12
N ARG A 65 7.33 25.32 -6.88
CA ARG A 65 6.76 24.55 -5.77
C ARG A 65 5.33 24.99 -5.46
N LYS A 66 5.06 26.30 -5.39
CA LYS A 66 3.71 26.82 -5.17
C LYS A 66 2.72 26.42 -6.24
N ILE A 67 3.15 26.39 -7.51
CA ILE A 67 2.34 25.88 -8.61
C ILE A 67 2.04 24.39 -8.41
N HIS A 68 3.05 23.58 -8.09
CA HIS A 68 2.84 22.16 -7.84
C HIS A 68 1.93 21.90 -6.63
N GLU A 69 2.10 22.65 -5.54
CA GLU A 69 1.22 22.60 -4.35
C GLU A 69 -0.22 22.91 -4.76
N LEU A 70 -0.45 24.04 -5.45
CA LEU A 70 -1.78 24.45 -5.91
C LEU A 70 -2.41 23.41 -6.85
N LEU A 71 -1.66 22.88 -7.81
CA LEU A 71 -2.15 21.85 -8.74
C LEU A 71 -2.49 20.55 -8.01
N ASN A 72 -1.66 20.15 -7.04
CA ASN A 72 -1.89 18.95 -6.24
C ASN A 72 -3.12 19.11 -5.34
N GLU A 73 -3.27 20.27 -4.68
CA GLU A 73 -4.45 20.59 -3.87
C GLU A 73 -5.72 20.67 -4.72
N SER A 74 -5.64 21.21 -5.94
CA SER A 74 -6.79 21.29 -6.84
C SER A 74 -7.22 19.94 -7.40
N GLY A 75 -6.31 18.96 -7.41
CA GLY A 75 -6.58 17.59 -7.81
C GLY A 75 -7.03 16.69 -6.66
N GLU A 76 -7.11 17.18 -5.43
CA GLU A 76 -7.47 16.38 -4.26
C GLU A 76 -8.98 16.12 -4.22
N GLU A 77 -9.39 14.86 -4.35
CA GLU A 77 -10.78 14.47 -4.10
C GLU A 77 -11.03 14.20 -2.60
N LEU A 78 -11.93 14.98 -2.03
CA LEU A 78 -12.33 14.87 -0.62
C LEU A 78 -13.47 13.88 -0.42
N ASN A 79 -14.20 13.54 -1.48
CA ASN A 79 -15.24 12.55 -1.44
C ASN A 79 -14.66 11.15 -1.74
N PRO A 80 -14.60 10.23 -0.75
CA PRO A 80 -14.04 8.89 -0.97
C PRO A 80 -14.79 8.05 -2.02
N GLN A 81 -16.00 8.46 -2.39
CA GLN A 81 -16.78 7.81 -3.45
C GLN A 81 -16.32 8.17 -4.86
N LEU A 82 -15.60 9.28 -4.99
CA LEU A 82 -15.14 9.82 -6.26
C LEU A 82 -13.66 9.49 -6.54
N ILE A 83 -12.94 8.95 -5.57
CA ILE A 83 -11.53 8.53 -5.71
C ILE A 83 -11.42 7.35 -6.69
N GLU A 84 -10.53 7.48 -7.67
CA GLU A 84 -10.38 6.48 -8.75
C GLU A 84 -9.03 5.75 -8.75
N ASP A 85 -7.98 6.33 -8.18
CA ASP A 85 -6.62 5.75 -8.20
C ASP A 85 -6.02 5.50 -6.80
N GLU A 86 -5.03 4.61 -6.77
CA GLU A 86 -4.41 4.14 -5.53
C GLU A 86 -3.61 5.23 -4.81
N ALA A 87 -3.01 6.17 -5.54
CA ALA A 87 -2.23 7.25 -4.94
C ALA A 87 -3.14 8.25 -4.20
N GLU A 88 -4.28 8.57 -4.81
CA GLU A 88 -5.31 9.41 -4.19
C GLU A 88 -5.97 8.70 -2.99
N ALA A 89 -6.26 7.40 -3.09
CA ALA A 89 -6.77 6.62 -1.96
C ALA A 89 -5.77 6.59 -0.78
N GLU A 90 -4.48 6.40 -1.05
CA GLU A 90 -3.45 6.48 -0.02
C GLU A 90 -3.38 7.86 0.63
N HIS A 91 -3.43 8.93 -0.19
CA HIS A 91 -3.44 10.30 0.30
C HIS A 91 -4.63 10.56 1.23
N TYR A 92 -5.84 10.20 0.77
CA TYR A 92 -7.08 10.33 1.54
C TYR A 92 -6.99 9.61 2.89
N ILE A 93 -6.53 8.35 2.87
CA ILE A 93 -6.40 7.55 4.08
C ILE A 93 -5.46 8.25 5.08
N ARG A 94 -4.28 8.67 4.64
CA ARG A 94 -3.28 9.29 5.53
C ARG A 94 -3.71 10.65 6.06
N LYS A 95 -4.31 11.49 5.21
CA LYS A 95 -4.60 12.89 5.52
C LYS A 95 -5.95 13.10 6.20
N ILE A 96 -6.92 12.24 5.92
CA ILE A 96 -8.31 12.40 6.36
C ILE A 96 -8.69 11.23 7.28
N LEU A 97 -8.71 9.99 6.78
CA LEU A 97 -9.22 8.84 7.53
C LEU A 97 -8.47 8.59 8.84
N LEU A 98 -7.12 8.62 8.80
CA LEU A 98 -6.27 8.34 9.96
C LEU A 98 -6.29 9.45 11.02
N LYS A 99 -6.84 10.63 10.72
CA LYS A 99 -7.01 11.70 11.70
C LYS A 99 -8.29 11.55 12.52
N ASP A 100 -9.22 10.73 12.07
CA ASP A 100 -10.46 10.43 12.78
C ASP A 100 -10.23 9.24 13.73
N HIS A 101 -10.06 9.54 15.02
CA HIS A 101 -9.75 8.54 16.03
C HIS A 101 -10.84 7.47 16.18
N ASP A 102 -12.10 7.82 16.00
CA ASP A 102 -13.22 6.90 16.14
C ASP A 102 -13.24 5.90 14.97
N LYS A 103 -13.03 6.40 13.75
CA LYS A 103 -12.88 5.52 12.57
C LYS A 103 -11.66 4.62 12.70
N VAL A 104 -10.53 5.16 13.15
CA VAL A 104 -9.30 4.39 13.39
C VAL A 104 -9.52 3.29 14.42
N HIS A 105 -10.20 3.58 15.53
CA HIS A 105 -10.51 2.60 16.54
C HIS A 105 -11.36 1.46 15.97
N GLN A 106 -12.42 1.79 15.21
CA GLN A 106 -13.29 0.78 14.58
C GLN A 106 -12.51 -0.12 13.60
N ILE A 107 -11.61 0.46 12.79
CA ILE A 107 -10.76 -0.32 11.86
C ILE A 107 -9.78 -1.21 12.63
N LYS A 108 -9.17 -0.72 13.72
CA LYS A 108 -8.31 -1.53 14.58
C LYS A 108 -9.07 -2.70 15.21
N SER A 109 -10.27 -2.46 15.74
CA SER A 109 -11.12 -3.53 16.27
C SER A 109 -11.46 -4.56 15.20
N LEU A 110 -11.75 -4.13 13.97
CA LEU A 110 -11.97 -5.03 12.85
C LEU A 110 -10.74 -5.90 12.55
N ILE A 111 -9.55 -5.29 12.47
CA ILE A 111 -8.28 -6.01 12.25
C ILE A 111 -8.04 -7.04 13.37
N GLN A 112 -8.22 -6.65 14.63
CA GLN A 112 -8.06 -7.54 15.79
C GLN A 112 -9.05 -8.71 15.76
N LYS A 113 -10.31 -8.44 15.41
CA LYS A 113 -11.35 -9.47 15.27
C LYS A 113 -10.95 -10.52 14.24
N HIS A 114 -10.43 -10.10 13.09
CA HIS A 114 -9.93 -11.00 12.04
C HIS A 114 -8.69 -11.77 12.47
N LYS A 115 -7.71 -11.12 13.12
CA LYS A 115 -6.53 -11.77 13.68
C LYS A 115 -6.92 -12.88 14.66
N HIS A 116 -7.81 -12.57 15.60
CA HIS A 116 -8.30 -13.55 16.58
C HIS A 116 -9.01 -14.73 15.92
N PHE A 117 -9.85 -14.46 14.90
CA PHE A 117 -10.52 -15.52 14.14
C PHE A 117 -9.52 -16.44 13.42
N GLN A 118 -8.49 -15.88 12.78
CA GLN A 118 -7.44 -16.65 12.11
C GLN A 118 -6.66 -17.53 13.10
N GLU A 119 -6.27 -16.96 14.25
CA GLU A 119 -5.56 -17.69 15.30
C GLU A 119 -6.42 -18.80 15.95
N ALA A 120 -7.71 -18.55 16.14
CA ALA A 120 -8.64 -19.55 16.68
C ALA A 120 -8.85 -20.70 15.67
N SER A 121 -9.03 -20.37 14.40
CA SER A 121 -9.22 -21.36 13.33
C SER A 121 -7.96 -22.21 13.12
N ALA A 122 -6.77 -21.61 13.18
CA ALA A 122 -5.51 -22.34 13.10
C ALA A 122 -5.35 -23.33 14.28
N ARG A 123 -5.71 -22.91 15.50
CA ARG A 123 -5.69 -23.79 16.69
C ARG A 123 -6.66 -24.96 16.54
N GLU A 124 -7.89 -24.71 16.11
CA GLU A 124 -8.90 -25.75 15.90
C GLU A 124 -8.44 -26.77 14.83
N GLN A 125 -7.84 -26.28 13.74
CA GLN A 125 -7.24 -27.13 12.70
C GLN A 125 -6.12 -28.01 13.27
N ASP A 126 -5.20 -27.44 14.05
CA ASP A 126 -4.10 -28.16 14.68
C ASP A 126 -4.59 -29.21 15.69
N GLU A 127 -5.60 -28.88 16.50
CA GLU A 127 -6.22 -29.82 17.43
C GLU A 127 -6.87 -31.01 16.72
N LEU A 128 -7.58 -30.74 15.61
CA LEU A 128 -8.20 -31.78 14.81
C LEU A 128 -7.15 -32.67 14.15
N LEU A 129 -6.06 -32.10 13.62
CA LEU A 129 -4.94 -32.87 13.10
C LEU A 129 -4.24 -33.71 14.19
N ARG A 130 -4.07 -33.17 15.40
CA ARG A 130 -3.48 -33.89 16.55
C ARG A 130 -4.36 -35.04 17.05
N LYS A 131 -5.67 -34.83 17.13
CA LYS A 131 -6.64 -35.85 17.55
C LYS A 131 -6.56 -37.10 16.68
N TYR A 132 -6.33 -36.90 15.38
CA TYR A 132 -6.22 -37.98 14.39
C TYR A 132 -4.78 -38.37 14.04
N SER A 133 -3.76 -37.81 14.70
CA SER A 133 -2.36 -38.24 14.59
C SER A 133 -1.92 -39.20 15.69
N GLY A 134 -2.85 -39.59 16.59
CA GLY A 134 -2.62 -40.48 17.74
C GLY A 134 -2.08 -41.87 17.40
N LYS A 135 -0.79 -42.06 17.71
CA LYS A 135 0.04 -43.28 17.84
C LYS A 135 -0.62 -44.64 17.57
N ARG A 136 -0.13 -45.29 16.51
CA ARG A 136 -0.14 -46.75 16.34
C ARG A 136 0.64 -47.42 17.47
N SER A 137 -0.03 -48.03 18.44
CA SER A 137 0.53 -49.16 19.17
C SER A 137 0.34 -50.40 18.29
N SER A 138 1.23 -50.61 17.32
CA SER A 138 1.19 -51.80 16.47
C SER A 138 1.51 -53.03 17.32
N ILE A 139 0.49 -53.78 17.71
CA ILE A 139 0.68 -55.12 18.27
C ILE A 139 0.93 -56.04 17.06
N SER A 140 2.22 -56.23 16.76
CA SER A 140 2.69 -57.13 15.70
C SER A 140 2.52 -58.58 16.16
N GLY A 141 1.79 -59.41 15.40
CA GLY A 141 1.81 -60.86 15.62
C GLY A 141 0.67 -61.72 15.06
N LEU A 142 -0.52 -61.18 14.74
CA LEU A 142 -1.66 -62.00 14.28
C LEU A 142 -2.30 -61.46 13.00
N LYS A 143 -2.34 -62.28 11.93
CA LYS A 143 -2.97 -61.95 10.63
C LYS A 143 -4.46 -61.61 10.70
N LYS A 144 -5.18 -62.06 11.73
CA LYS A 144 -6.59 -61.65 12.00
C LYS A 144 -6.70 -60.25 12.60
N LEU A 145 -5.64 -59.75 13.27
CA LEU A 145 -5.57 -58.37 13.73
C LEU A 145 -5.29 -57.43 12.57
N ASP A 146 -4.57 -57.84 11.52
CA ASP A 146 -4.26 -56.97 10.38
C ASP A 146 -5.51 -56.50 9.62
N SER A 147 -6.50 -57.37 9.39
CA SER A 147 -7.75 -56.98 8.73
C SER A 147 -8.65 -56.13 9.63
N MET A 148 -8.68 -56.40 10.94
CA MET A 148 -9.39 -55.58 11.92
C MET A 148 -8.72 -54.20 12.09
N ASN A 149 -7.39 -54.15 12.07
CA ASN A 149 -6.59 -52.91 12.10
C ASN A 149 -6.79 -52.10 10.82
N ALA A 150 -6.87 -52.75 9.64
CA ALA A 150 -7.16 -52.06 8.38
C ALA A 150 -8.59 -51.48 8.34
N ALA A 151 -9.58 -52.20 8.85
CA ALA A 151 -10.95 -51.70 8.96
C ALA A 151 -11.07 -50.55 9.98
N ALA A 152 -10.37 -50.66 11.12
CA ALA A 152 -10.29 -49.58 12.12
C ALA A 152 -9.57 -48.34 11.58
N ASP A 153 -8.47 -48.52 10.85
CA ASP A 153 -7.72 -47.44 10.18
C ASP A 153 -8.59 -46.77 9.10
N ALA A 154 -9.32 -47.54 8.30
CA ALA A 154 -10.24 -47.01 7.28
C ALA A 154 -11.38 -46.20 7.92
N LYS A 155 -11.93 -46.68 9.05
CA LYS A 155 -12.97 -45.97 9.80
C LYS A 155 -12.43 -44.66 10.41
N LEU A 156 -11.27 -44.71 11.06
CA LEU A 156 -10.61 -43.51 11.61
C LEU A 156 -10.28 -42.48 10.53
N LYS A 157 -9.84 -42.94 9.35
CA LYS A 157 -9.57 -42.06 8.21
C LYS A 157 -10.86 -41.41 7.68
N SER A 158 -11.92 -42.19 7.54
CA SER A 158 -13.24 -41.67 7.13
C SER A 158 -13.79 -40.64 8.12
N GLU A 159 -13.69 -40.91 9.43
CA GLU A 159 -14.12 -39.98 10.49
C GLU A 159 -13.29 -38.69 10.48
N ARG A 160 -11.97 -38.79 10.25
CA ARG A 160 -11.08 -37.64 10.09
C ARG A 160 -11.48 -36.79 8.88
N GLU A 161 -11.70 -37.41 7.73
CA GLU A 161 -12.08 -36.71 6.50
C GLU A 161 -13.44 -36.00 6.66
N GLU A 162 -14.41 -36.66 7.30
CA GLU A 162 -15.71 -36.06 7.61
C GLU A 162 -15.58 -34.85 8.55
N GLN A 163 -14.78 -34.96 9.62
CA GLN A 163 -14.58 -33.84 10.54
C GLN A 163 -13.79 -32.69 9.92
N LEU A 164 -12.76 -32.98 9.11
CA LEU A 164 -12.04 -31.95 8.34
C LEU A 164 -12.97 -31.26 7.35
N SER A 165 -13.82 -32.01 6.65
CA SER A 165 -14.78 -31.46 5.70
C SER A 165 -15.75 -30.51 6.41
N LYS A 166 -16.35 -30.93 7.54
CA LYS A 166 -17.23 -30.08 8.35
C LYS A 166 -16.53 -28.81 8.85
N PHE A 167 -15.28 -28.95 9.31
CA PHE A 167 -14.47 -27.81 9.75
C PHE A 167 -14.25 -26.81 8.62
N TYR A 168 -13.81 -27.24 7.43
CA TYR A 168 -13.58 -26.33 6.31
C TYR A 168 -14.86 -25.68 5.78
N THR A 169 -15.98 -26.40 5.77
CA THR A 169 -17.29 -25.82 5.41
C THR A 169 -17.69 -24.71 6.40
N ASN A 170 -17.54 -24.95 7.70
CA ASN A 170 -17.83 -23.95 8.73
C ASN A 170 -16.87 -22.75 8.65
N LEU A 171 -15.58 -23.01 8.38
CA LEU A 171 -14.56 -21.99 8.20
C LEU A 171 -14.89 -21.07 7.03
N LEU A 172 -15.26 -21.65 5.87
CA LEU A 172 -15.63 -20.91 4.67
C LEU A 172 -16.88 -20.05 4.90
N GLN A 173 -17.90 -20.59 5.58
CA GLN A 173 -19.10 -19.83 5.91
C GLN A 173 -18.76 -18.63 6.79
N ARG A 174 -18.02 -18.85 7.88
CA ARG A 174 -17.60 -17.77 8.78
C ARG A 174 -16.75 -16.74 8.05
N GLN A 175 -15.81 -17.17 7.20
CA GLN A 175 -14.99 -16.27 6.41
C GLN A 175 -15.83 -15.39 5.47
N THR A 176 -16.87 -15.95 4.87
CA THR A 176 -17.86 -15.19 4.07
C THR A 176 -18.56 -14.14 4.92
N ASP A 177 -19.07 -14.52 6.09
CA ASP A 177 -19.79 -13.62 7.00
C ASP A 177 -18.87 -12.47 7.46
N TYR A 178 -17.63 -12.78 7.82
CA TYR A 178 -16.60 -11.81 8.20
C TYR A 178 -16.21 -10.88 7.04
N SER A 179 -16.14 -11.39 5.81
CA SER A 179 -15.84 -10.57 4.64
C SER A 179 -16.97 -9.57 4.37
N LEU A 180 -18.23 -10.00 4.47
CA LEU A 180 -19.40 -9.14 4.30
C LEU A 180 -19.48 -8.07 5.39
N GLU A 181 -19.25 -8.46 6.64
CA GLU A 181 -19.18 -7.54 7.77
C GLU A 181 -18.09 -6.49 7.55
N SER A 182 -16.87 -6.92 7.19
CA SER A 182 -15.76 -6.01 6.87
C SER A 182 -16.12 -5.05 5.75
N GLU A 183 -16.69 -5.53 4.66
CA GLU A 183 -17.07 -4.68 3.53
C GLU A 183 -18.11 -3.62 3.95
N ASN A 184 -19.11 -4.01 4.76
CA ASN A 184 -20.12 -3.10 5.27
C ASN A 184 -19.53 -2.04 6.21
N ILE A 185 -18.64 -2.44 7.13
CA ILE A 185 -17.98 -1.51 8.05
C ILE A 185 -17.09 -0.54 7.27
N LEU A 186 -16.23 -1.04 6.37
CA LEU A 186 -15.34 -0.20 5.58
C LEU A 186 -16.12 0.77 4.68
N ARG A 187 -17.26 0.34 4.14
CA ARG A 187 -18.18 1.23 3.42
C ARG A 187 -18.77 2.31 4.34
N TYR A 188 -19.27 1.93 5.52
CA TYR A 188 -19.83 2.86 6.50
C TYR A 188 -18.80 3.91 6.96
N LEU A 189 -17.56 3.49 7.19
CA LEU A 189 -16.44 4.36 7.56
C LEU A 189 -15.94 5.25 6.41
N GLN A 190 -16.54 5.08 5.22
CA GLN A 190 -16.23 5.81 3.99
C GLN A 190 -14.79 5.57 3.52
N VAL A 191 -14.32 4.33 3.63
CA VAL A 191 -13.01 3.93 3.13
C VAL A 191 -13.05 3.90 1.59
N PRO A 192 -12.06 4.51 0.88
CA PRO A 192 -11.99 4.48 -0.57
C PRO A 192 -12.04 3.06 -1.14
N PHE A 193 -12.62 2.92 -2.33
CA PHE A 193 -12.90 1.64 -3.02
C PHE A 193 -13.88 0.67 -2.34
N PHE A 194 -14.17 0.82 -1.05
CA PHE A 194 -15.28 0.12 -0.37
C PHE A 194 -16.59 0.92 -0.44
N ASN A 195 -16.46 2.24 -0.59
CA ASN A 195 -17.55 3.18 -0.70
C ASN A 195 -17.60 3.83 -2.09
N SER A 196 -17.67 3.06 -3.18
CA SER A 196 -17.75 3.61 -4.54
C SER A 196 -19.20 3.71 -5.04
N LEU A 197 -19.48 4.72 -5.88
CA LEU A 197 -20.82 4.93 -6.44
C LEU A 197 -21.24 3.78 -7.38
N PRO A 198 -22.47 3.24 -7.21
CA PRO A 198 -23.00 2.26 -8.15
C PRO A 198 -23.16 2.88 -9.55
N GLY A 199 -22.60 2.24 -10.57
CA GLY A 199 -22.63 2.70 -11.97
C GLY A 199 -21.39 3.44 -12.47
N ARG A 200 -20.45 3.80 -11.57
CA ARG A 200 -19.08 4.19 -11.97
C ARG A 200 -18.23 2.92 -12.21
N ARG A 201 -17.01 3.09 -12.74
CA ARG A 201 -16.06 1.97 -12.94
C ARG A 201 -16.06 1.08 -11.69
N GLN A 202 -16.29 -0.22 -11.88
CA GLN A 202 -16.24 -1.17 -10.78
C GLN A 202 -14.84 -1.16 -10.19
N THR A 203 -14.76 -0.94 -8.88
CA THR A 203 -13.52 -1.08 -8.12
C THR A 203 -13.02 -2.51 -8.28
N SER A 204 -11.80 -2.66 -8.76
CA SER A 204 -11.20 -3.99 -8.87
C SER A 204 -10.90 -4.57 -7.50
N SER A 205 -10.90 -5.90 -7.38
CA SER A 205 -10.46 -6.56 -6.14
C SER A 205 -9.02 -6.17 -5.77
N LYS A 206 -8.16 -5.85 -6.75
CA LYS A 206 -6.79 -5.39 -6.51
C LYS A 206 -6.75 -4.07 -5.74
N GLN A 207 -7.59 -3.11 -6.11
CA GLN A 207 -7.68 -1.81 -5.43
C GLN A 207 -8.21 -1.95 -3.98
N LYS A 208 -9.20 -2.83 -3.78
CA LYS A 208 -9.67 -3.15 -2.42
C LYS A 208 -8.56 -3.79 -1.58
N MET A 209 -7.80 -4.73 -2.16
CA MET A 209 -6.64 -5.36 -1.50
C MET A 209 -5.56 -4.35 -1.15
N PHE A 210 -5.22 -3.44 -2.07
CA PHE A 210 -4.26 -2.35 -1.81
C PHE A 210 -4.65 -1.54 -0.56
N VAL A 211 -5.92 -1.14 -0.45
CA VAL A 211 -6.40 -0.39 0.71
C VAL A 211 -6.35 -1.22 1.99
N LEU A 212 -6.72 -2.50 1.94
CA LEU A 212 -6.62 -3.39 3.11
C LEU A 212 -5.16 -3.53 3.59
N ASP A 213 -4.23 -3.74 2.66
CA ASP A 213 -2.79 -3.84 2.97
C ASP A 213 -2.26 -2.53 3.57
N LEU A 214 -2.69 -1.38 3.02
CA LEU A 214 -2.33 -0.07 3.54
C LEU A 214 -2.87 0.13 4.97
N LEU A 215 -4.13 -0.20 5.23
CA LEU A 215 -4.73 -0.12 6.56
C LEU A 215 -4.03 -1.06 7.56
N TYR A 216 -3.72 -2.29 7.15
CA TYR A 216 -2.98 -3.23 7.98
C TYR A 216 -1.57 -2.73 8.30
N LYS A 217 -0.84 -2.22 7.30
CA LYS A 217 0.51 -1.66 7.50
C LYS A 217 0.51 -0.44 8.42
N THR A 218 -0.50 0.41 8.31
CA THR A 218 -0.58 1.67 9.08
C THR A 218 -1.14 1.48 10.48
N LEU A 219 -2.06 0.53 10.69
CA LEU A 219 -2.80 0.36 11.95
C LEU A 219 -2.51 -0.97 12.65
N GLY A 220 -2.19 -2.02 11.90
CA GLY A 220 -1.93 -3.37 12.39
C GLY A 220 -0.48 -3.59 12.85
N GLY A 221 0.50 -2.83 12.34
CA GLY A 221 1.92 -2.96 12.70
C GLY A 221 2.30 -2.54 14.13
N GLY A 222 1.34 -2.10 14.95
CA GLY A 222 1.52 -1.74 16.36
C GLY A 222 0.73 -2.62 17.34
N LEU A 223 0.25 -3.79 16.90
CA LEU A 223 -0.52 -4.79 17.65
C LEU A 223 0.13 -6.18 17.55
#